data_AF-A0A5B2Z801-F1
#
_entry.id   AF-A0A5B2Z801-F1
#
_cell.length_a   1.000
_cell.length_b   1.000
_cell.length_c   1.000
_cell.angle_alpha   90.00
_cell.angle_beta   90.00
_cell.angle_gamma   90.00
#
_symmetry.space_group_name_H-M   'P 1'
#
loop_
_entity.id
_entity.type
_entity.pdbx_description
1 polymer ?
#
loop_
_entity_poly.entity_id
_entity_poly.type
_entity_poly.pdbx_seq_one_letter_code
_entity_poly.pdbx_strand_id
1 'polypeptide(L)'
;MKEISTICKDSFNFCDSIISELLYASKMSAKIDNSAIQDEYHLYHHNLVFDEEGYWCIIQQGMNIDNHTSRRYHWLSTRIKDRCFVIEPHTGLIGDIYQSNRVLDMTSKNSLENQKICVDVLNDHKNIKDLYLSIKPLVSRSRYQT
;
A
#
# COMPACT_ATOMS: atom_id res chain seq x y z
N MET A 1 2.37 -7.22 -16.87
CA MET A 1 3.77 -6.84 -16.52
C MET A 1 4.76 -7.00 -17.66
N LYS A 2 4.78 -8.11 -18.41
CA LYS A 2 5.63 -8.23 -19.60
C LYS A 2 5.36 -7.13 -20.64
N GLU A 3 4.10 -6.71 -20.76
CA GLU A 3 3.69 -5.62 -21.67
C GLU A 3 4.35 -4.29 -21.34
N ILE A 4 4.49 -3.92 -20.05
CA ILE A 4 5.16 -2.68 -19.64
C ILE A 4 6.61 -2.69 -20.13
N SER A 5 7.35 -3.78 -19.89
CA SER A 5 8.72 -3.88 -20.37
C SER A 5 8.83 -3.84 -21.89
N THR A 6 7.88 -4.45 -22.61
CA THR A 6 7.84 -4.41 -24.08
C THR A 6 7.60 -2.99 -24.59
N ILE A 7 6.57 -2.30 -24.09
CA ILE A 7 6.25 -0.92 -24.49
C ILE A 7 7.43 0.02 -24.19
N CYS A 8 8.00 -0.07 -22.99
CA CYS A 8 9.13 0.78 -22.61
C CYS A 8 10.38 0.57 -23.49
N LYS A 9 10.67 -0.67 -23.90
CA LYS A 9 11.79 -0.95 -24.81
C LYS A 9 11.48 -0.52 -26.24
N ASP A 10 10.35 -0.96 -26.76
CA ASP A 10 10.06 -0.87 -28.20
C ASP A 10 9.59 0.52 -28.61
N SER A 11 8.85 1.22 -27.75
CA SER A 11 8.26 2.53 -28.06
C SER A 11 9.05 3.71 -27.50
N PHE A 12 9.74 3.53 -26.37
CA PHE A 12 10.41 4.62 -25.66
C PHE A 12 11.94 4.42 -25.53
N ASN A 13 12.47 3.26 -25.92
CA ASN A 13 13.90 2.92 -25.81
C ASN A 13 14.48 3.16 -24.40
N PHE A 14 13.69 2.86 -23.36
CA PHE A 14 14.12 2.99 -21.98
C PHE A 14 15.21 1.98 -21.63
N CYS A 15 16.18 2.42 -20.83
CA CYS A 15 17.17 1.52 -20.26
C CYS A 15 16.55 0.60 -19.20
N ASP A 16 17.21 -0.54 -18.94
CA ASP A 16 16.69 -1.56 -18.04
C ASP A 16 16.49 -1.06 -16.60
N SER A 17 17.21 -0.01 -16.17
CA SER A 17 17.03 0.60 -14.85
C SER A 17 15.68 1.31 -14.73
N ILE A 18 15.30 2.14 -15.69
CA ILE A 18 14.00 2.85 -15.71
C ILE A 18 12.86 1.83 -15.77
N ILE A 19 13.00 0.80 -16.61
CA ILE A 19 11.99 -0.27 -16.72
C ILE A 19 11.83 -0.99 -15.39
N SER A 20 12.94 -1.31 -14.73
CA SER A 20 12.92 -1.96 -13.41
C SER A 20 12.28 -1.09 -12.34
N GLU A 21 12.49 0.24 -12.40
CA GLU A 21 11.86 1.19 -11.49
C GLU A 21 10.35 1.30 -11.69
N LEU A 22 9.87 1.37 -12.93
CA LEU A 22 8.44 1.38 -13.24
C LEU A 22 7.75 0.09 -12.79
N LEU A 23 8.37 -1.06 -13.07
CA LEU A 23 7.86 -2.36 -12.61
C LEU A 23 7.85 -2.46 -11.08
N TYR A 24 8.87 -1.93 -10.42
CA TYR A 24 8.95 -1.89 -8.97
C TYR A 24 7.86 -0.98 -8.38
N ALA A 25 7.70 0.23 -8.92
CA ALA A 25 6.70 1.19 -8.49
C ALA A 25 5.29 0.61 -8.60
N SER A 26 4.94 0.02 -9.75
CA SER A 26 3.64 -0.63 -9.98
C SER A 26 3.35 -1.74 -8.95
N LYS A 27 4.33 -2.61 -8.69
CA LYS A 27 4.17 -3.68 -7.70
C LYS A 27 4.05 -3.14 -6.28
N MET A 28 4.94 -2.21 -5.91
CA MET A 28 5.04 -1.72 -4.55
C MET A 28 3.82 -0.89 -4.18
N SER A 29 3.33 -0.03 -5.06
CA SER A 29 2.12 0.74 -4.79
C SER A 29 0.95 -0.20 -4.50
N ALA A 30 0.75 -1.24 -5.33
CA ALA A 30 -0.32 -2.22 -5.14
C ALA A 30 -0.17 -3.00 -3.83
N LYS A 31 1.07 -3.33 -3.46
CA LYS A 31 1.35 -4.04 -2.22
C LYS A 31 1.08 -3.19 -0.98
N ILE A 32 1.47 -1.91 -1.03
CA ILE A 32 1.27 -0.97 0.08
C ILE A 32 -0.21 -0.68 0.27
N ASP A 33 -0.93 -0.34 -0.81
CA ASP A 33 -2.36 -0.05 -0.76
C ASP A 33 -3.18 -1.24 -0.27
N ASN A 34 -2.76 -2.47 -0.58
CA ASN A 34 -3.45 -3.68 -0.16
C ASN A 34 -3.11 -4.09 1.29
N SER A 35 -1.88 -3.90 1.75
CA SER A 35 -1.38 -4.53 2.98
C SER A 35 -1.01 -3.57 4.11
N ALA A 36 -0.52 -2.38 3.79
CA ALA A 36 -0.07 -1.40 4.78
C ALA A 36 -1.20 -0.43 5.18
N ILE A 37 -2.18 -0.23 4.30
CA ILE A 37 -3.44 0.44 4.63
C ILE A 37 -4.50 -0.65 4.81
N GLN A 38 -5.01 -0.78 6.03
CA GLN A 38 -6.03 -1.79 6.38
C GLN A 38 -7.35 -1.07 6.64
N ASP A 39 -8.03 -0.73 5.55
CA ASP A 39 -9.24 0.08 5.53
C ASP A 39 -10.45 -0.64 4.91
N GLU A 40 -10.32 -1.95 4.65
CA GLU A 40 -11.36 -2.82 4.08
C GLU A 40 -11.70 -2.51 2.60
N TYR A 41 -10.89 -1.71 1.89
CA TYR A 41 -11.07 -1.50 0.45
C TYR A 41 -10.22 -2.48 -0.35
N HIS A 42 -10.88 -3.35 -1.12
CA HIS A 42 -10.20 -4.30 -1.99
C HIS A 42 -9.89 -3.67 -3.35
N LEU A 43 -8.61 -3.65 -3.73
CA LEU A 43 -8.15 -3.13 -5.02
C LEU A 43 -8.78 -3.89 -6.18
N TYR A 44 -9.39 -3.17 -7.12
CA TYR A 44 -9.98 -3.73 -8.34
C TYR A 44 -9.54 -3.00 -9.61
N HIS A 45 -8.88 -1.86 -9.48
CA HIS A 45 -8.40 -1.05 -10.60
C HIS A 45 -6.99 -0.54 -10.32
N HIS A 46 -6.08 -0.68 -11.29
CA HIS A 46 -4.69 -0.25 -11.20
C HIS A 46 -4.27 0.37 -12.53
N ASN A 47 -3.85 1.64 -12.50
CA ASN A 47 -3.38 2.37 -13.68
C ASN A 47 -2.00 2.93 -13.40
N LEU A 48 -1.06 2.57 -14.26
CA LEU A 48 0.26 3.17 -14.33
C LEU A 48 0.29 4.06 -15.57
N VAL A 49 0.62 5.34 -15.38
CA VAL A 49 0.87 6.29 -16.47
C VAL A 49 2.30 6.80 -16.29
N PHE A 50 3.03 6.90 -17.40
CA PHE A 50 4.40 7.39 -17.40
C PHE A 50 4.67 8.24 -18.65
N ASP A 51 5.65 9.12 -18.56
CA ASP A 51 6.12 9.95 -19.68
C ASP A 51 7.47 9.44 -20.23
N GLU A 52 7.96 10.11 -21.27
CA GLU A 52 9.23 9.79 -21.95
C GLU A 52 10.48 10.08 -21.11
N GLU A 53 10.36 10.86 -20.03
CA GLU A 53 11.46 11.12 -19.08
C GLU A 53 11.52 10.06 -17.97
N GLY A 54 10.53 9.15 -17.93
CA GLY A 54 10.44 8.08 -16.94
C GLY A 54 9.74 8.49 -15.65
N TYR A 55 9.15 9.70 -15.58
CA TYR A 55 8.25 10.03 -14.50
C TYR A 55 6.97 9.21 -14.63
N TRP A 56 6.39 8.90 -13.49
CA TRP A 56 5.18 8.10 -13.43
C TRP A 56 4.21 8.59 -12.37
N CYS A 57 2.93 8.29 -12.60
CA CYS A 57 1.88 8.32 -11.60
C CYS A 57 1.15 6.99 -11.61
N ILE A 58 0.70 6.57 -10.42
CA ILE A 58 -0.14 5.38 -10.28
C ILE A 58 -1.42 5.80 -9.57
N ILE A 59 -2.54 5.41 -10.16
CA ILE A 59 -3.87 5.60 -9.58
C ILE A 59 -4.48 4.22 -9.39
N GLN A 60 -4.74 3.89 -8.13
CA GLN A 60 -5.42 2.66 -7.76
C GLN A 60 -6.80 2.96 -7.21
N GLN A 61 -7.74 2.05 -7.42
CA GLN A 61 -9.07 2.14 -6.84
C GLN A 61 -9.37 0.86 -6.08
N GLY A 62 -9.73 1.04 -4.80
CA GLY A 62 -10.28 0.00 -3.95
C GLY A 62 -11.78 0.19 -3.78
N MET A 63 -12.50 -0.92 -3.61
CA MET A 63 -13.93 -0.93 -3.35
C MET A 63 -14.19 -1.61 -2.01
N ASN A 64 -15.07 -1.01 -1.21
CA ASN A 64 -15.65 -1.63 -0.04
C ASN A 64 -17.11 -1.97 -0.38
N ILE A 65 -17.43 -3.26 -0.39
CA ILE A 65 -18.73 -3.76 -0.82
C ILE A 65 -19.78 -3.51 0.25
N ASP A 66 -19.39 -3.56 1.53
CA ASP A 66 -20.29 -3.47 2.68
C ASP A 66 -20.90 -2.06 2.81
N ASN A 67 -20.11 -1.03 2.53
CA ASN A 67 -20.57 0.37 2.56
C ASN A 67 -20.85 0.96 1.17
N HIS A 68 -20.74 0.16 0.11
CA HIS A 68 -20.95 0.57 -1.29
C HIS A 68 -20.14 1.79 -1.73
N THR A 69 -18.89 1.91 -1.27
CA THR A 69 -18.01 3.02 -1.67
C THR A 69 -16.72 2.57 -2.32
N SER A 70 -16.03 3.54 -2.94
CA SER A 70 -14.69 3.35 -3.47
C SER A 70 -13.72 4.37 -2.89
N ARG A 71 -12.45 3.98 -2.80
CA ARG A 71 -11.32 4.83 -2.41
C ARG A 71 -10.28 4.83 -3.52
N ARG A 72 -9.74 6.01 -3.84
CA ARG A 72 -8.62 6.19 -4.75
C ARG A 72 -7.33 6.43 -4.00
N TYR A 73 -6.28 5.79 -4.47
CA TYR A 73 -4.92 5.88 -3.94
C TYR A 73 -4.03 6.47 -5.03
N HIS A 74 -3.42 7.60 -4.75
CA HIS A 74 -2.66 8.37 -5.73
C HIS A 74 -1.18 8.36 -5.38
N TRP A 75 -0.38 7.90 -6.31
CA TRP A 75 1.07 7.82 -6.21
C TRP A 75 1.71 8.65 -7.30
N LEU A 76 2.78 9.36 -6.96
CA LEU A 76 3.53 10.18 -7.89
C LEU A 76 5.02 9.98 -7.65
N SER A 77 5.74 9.65 -8.73
CA SER A 77 7.20 9.48 -8.73
C SER A 77 7.94 10.59 -8.00
N THR A 78 7.57 11.85 -8.23
CA THR A 78 8.21 13.03 -7.63
C THR A 78 8.04 13.15 -6.11
N ARG A 79 7.11 12.40 -5.51
CA ARG A 79 6.92 12.32 -4.04
C ARG A 79 7.66 11.15 -3.41
N ILE A 80 8.10 10.18 -4.19
CA ILE A 80 8.89 9.04 -3.72
C ILE A 80 10.35 9.47 -3.60
N LYS A 81 10.75 9.87 -2.39
CA LYS A 81 12.14 10.19 -2.07
C LYS A 81 12.91 8.94 -1.70
N ASP A 82 14.16 8.83 -2.14
CA ASP A 82 15.09 7.74 -1.79
C ASP A 82 14.49 6.33 -1.98
N ARG A 83 13.59 6.19 -2.96
CA ARG A 83 12.83 4.95 -3.24
C ARG A 83 12.05 4.43 -2.02
N CYS A 84 11.61 5.32 -1.13
CA CYS A 84 10.80 4.99 0.03
C CYS A 84 9.31 4.87 -0.35
N PHE A 85 8.78 3.64 -0.32
CA PHE A 85 7.37 3.33 -0.57
C PHE A 85 6.56 3.08 0.71
N VAL A 86 7.21 3.15 1.87
CA VAL A 86 6.63 2.67 3.15
C VAL A 86 6.33 3.78 4.15
N ILE A 87 6.80 5.01 3.93
CA ILE A 87 6.61 6.13 4.86
C ILE A 87 5.95 7.28 4.10
N GLU A 88 4.68 7.54 4.41
CA GLU A 88 3.83 8.57 3.80
C GLU A 88 4.00 8.69 2.28
N PRO A 89 3.87 7.59 1.52
CA PRO A 89 4.23 7.59 0.10
C PRO A 89 3.13 8.19 -0.79
N HIS A 90 1.90 8.24 -0.30
CA HIS A 90 0.74 8.69 -1.07
C HIS A 90 0.72 10.20 -1.22
N THR A 91 0.34 10.62 -2.42
CA THR A 91 -0.01 12.01 -2.71
C THR A 91 -1.48 12.31 -2.42
N GLY A 92 -2.31 11.28 -2.32
CA GLY A 92 -3.72 11.39 -1.99
C GLY A 92 -4.36 10.03 -1.69
N LEU A 93 -5.23 10.04 -0.68
CA LEU A 93 -6.12 8.95 -0.29
C LEU A 93 -7.54 9.52 -0.28
N ILE A 94 -8.28 9.34 -1.37
CA ILE A 94 -9.53 10.07 -1.63
C ILE A 94 -10.70 9.09 -1.60
N GLY A 95 -11.71 9.36 -0.78
CA GLY A 95 -12.96 8.60 -0.73
C GLY A 95 -14.09 9.44 -0.16
N ASP A 96 -15.33 9.03 -0.42
CA ASP A 96 -16.51 9.84 -0.10
C ASP A 96 -16.94 9.73 1.37
N ILE A 97 -16.54 8.65 2.05
CA ILE A 97 -16.90 8.39 3.44
C ILE A 97 -15.66 8.54 4.33
N TYR A 98 -15.81 9.34 5.38
CA TYR A 98 -14.92 9.27 6.53
C TYR A 98 -15.26 8.01 7.33
N GLN A 99 -14.34 7.05 7.37
CA GLN A 99 -14.56 5.82 8.12
C GLN A 99 -14.54 6.13 9.62
N SER A 100 -15.64 5.85 10.31
CA SER A 100 -15.76 6.00 11.76
C SER A 100 -14.99 4.93 12.54
N ASN A 101 -14.63 3.82 11.88
CA ASN A 101 -13.79 2.78 12.44
C ASN A 101 -12.31 3.17 12.33
N ARG A 102 -11.50 2.72 13.30
CA ARG A 102 -10.06 2.98 13.32
C ARG A 102 -9.39 2.18 12.19
N VAL A 103 -9.14 2.84 11.07
CA VAL A 103 -8.27 2.33 9.99
C VAL A 103 -6.85 2.23 10.50
N LEU A 104 -6.18 1.11 10.22
CA LEU A 104 -4.76 0.99 10.49
C LEU A 104 -3.95 1.42 9.27
N ASP A 105 -3.23 2.52 9.42
CA ASP A 105 -2.27 3.01 8.43
C ASP A 105 -0.83 2.76 8.92
N MET A 106 -0.23 1.68 8.42
CA MET A 106 1.16 1.34 8.70
C MET A 106 2.14 2.19 7.88
N THR A 107 1.68 3.03 6.94
CA THR A 107 2.55 3.94 6.19
C THR A 107 2.79 5.27 6.89
N SER A 108 1.98 5.60 7.90
CA SER A 108 2.16 6.81 8.70
C SER A 108 3.54 6.85 9.37
N LYS A 109 4.16 8.03 9.43
CA LYS A 109 5.38 8.25 10.24
C LYS A 109 5.20 7.87 11.71
N ASN A 110 3.98 8.00 12.23
CA ASN A 110 3.65 7.62 13.60
C ASN A 110 3.67 6.08 13.81
N SER A 111 3.62 5.31 12.73
CA SER A 111 3.64 3.85 12.73
C SER A 111 5.05 3.26 12.59
N LEU A 112 6.11 4.07 12.53
CA LEU A 112 7.49 3.60 12.35
C LEU A 112 7.92 2.58 13.40
N GLU A 113 7.56 2.80 14.66
CA GLU A 113 7.90 1.86 15.72
C GLU A 113 7.09 0.57 15.60
N ASN A 114 5.82 0.67 15.23
CA ASN A 114 4.97 -0.50 14.96
C ASN A 114 5.55 -1.34 13.81
N GLN A 115 6.05 -0.71 12.75
CA GLN A 115 6.68 -1.40 11.62
C GLN A 115 7.87 -2.26 12.09
N LYS A 116 8.76 -1.70 12.93
CA LYS A 116 9.91 -2.43 13.48
C LYS A 116 9.47 -3.59 14.36
N ILE A 117 8.55 -3.33 15.29
CA ILE A 117 8.01 -4.36 16.19
C ILE A 117 7.37 -5.51 15.38
N CYS A 118 6.64 -5.22 14.31
CA CYS A 118 6.10 -6.26 13.44
C CYS A 118 7.19 -7.15 12.84
N VAL A 119 8.32 -6.58 12.41
CA VAL A 119 9.47 -7.35 11.90
C VAL A 119 10.11 -8.18 13.01
N ASP A 120 10.32 -7.60 14.19
CA ASP A 120 10.91 -8.29 15.34
C ASP A 120 10.05 -9.49 15.76
N VAL A 121 8.73 -9.29 15.85
CA VAL A 121 7.76 -10.36 16.16
C VAL A 121 7.80 -11.48 15.14
N LEU A 122 7.92 -11.17 13.84
CA LEU A 122 8.00 -12.18 12.79
C LEU A 122 9.29 -12.99 12.87
N ASN A 123 10.41 -12.34 13.19
CA ASN A 123 11.71 -12.99 13.36
C ASN A 123 11.77 -13.84 14.65
N ASP A 124 10.97 -13.50 15.65
CA ASP A 124 10.84 -14.25 16.90
C ASP A 124 9.76 -15.34 16.82
N HIS A 125 10.04 -16.36 15.99
CA HIS A 125 9.11 -17.46 15.66
C HIS A 125 8.53 -18.21 16.87
N LYS A 126 9.19 -18.16 18.04
CA LYS A 126 8.75 -18.89 19.24
C LYS A 126 7.59 -18.19 19.96
N ASN A 127 7.45 -16.87 19.77
CA ASN A 127 6.57 -16.04 20.56
C ASN A 127 5.26 -15.64 19.86
N ILE A 128 5.08 -15.98 18.57
CA ILE A 128 3.86 -15.61 17.82
C ILE A 128 2.60 -16.25 18.42
N LYS A 129 2.67 -17.51 18.85
CA LYS A 129 1.52 -18.21 19.46
C LYS A 129 1.16 -17.58 20.80
N ASP A 130 2.15 -17.29 21.62
CA ASP A 130 1.95 -16.70 22.95
C ASP A 130 1.44 -15.26 22.85
N LEU A 131 1.96 -14.49 21.89
CA LEU A 131 1.46 -13.17 21.54
C LEU A 131 0.00 -13.23 21.06
N TYR A 132 -0.34 -14.16 20.16
CA TYR A 132 -1.72 -14.33 19.73
C TYR A 132 -2.65 -14.64 20.91
N LEU A 133 -2.22 -15.55 21.80
CA LEU A 133 -2.98 -15.90 23.01
C LEU A 133 -3.13 -14.72 23.98
N SER A 134 -2.12 -13.84 24.09
CA SER A 134 -2.19 -12.66 24.96
C SER A 134 -3.12 -11.57 24.40
N ILE A 135 -3.23 -11.44 23.08
CA ILE A 135 -4.06 -10.40 22.43
C ILE A 135 -5.51 -10.86 22.21
N LYS A 136 -5.75 -12.17 22.02
CA LYS A 136 -7.09 -12.74 21.75
C LYS A 136 -8.20 -12.28 22.73
N PRO A 137 -7.96 -12.16 24.06
CA PRO A 137 -8.96 -11.66 25.00
C PRO A 137 -9.28 -10.17 24.85
N LEU A 138 -8.34 -9.37 24.31
CA LEU A 138 -8.53 -7.93 24.08
C LEU A 138 -9.44 -7.70 22.88
N VAL A 139 -9.25 -8.50 21.82
CA VAL A 139 -10.05 -8.42 20.59
C VAL A 139 -11.50 -8.86 20.85
N SER A 140 -11.72 -9.89 21.68
CA SER A 140 -13.07 -10.35 22.01
C SER A 140 -13.86 -9.33 22.84
N ARG A 141 -13.21 -8.56 23.73
CA ARG A 141 -13.88 -7.52 24.54
C ARG A 141 -14.32 -6.31 23.72
N SER A 142 -13.60 -5.93 22.67
CA SER A 142 -13.96 -4.78 21.83
C SER A 142 -15.25 -4.98 21.01
N ARG A 143 -15.65 -6.24 20.75
CA ARG A 143 -16.85 -6.59 19.97
C ARG A 143 -18.16 -6.51 20.75
N TYR A 144 -18.12 -6.28 22.07
CA TYR A 144 -19.30 -6.22 22.94
C TYR A 144 -19.55 -4.82 23.54
N GLN A 145 -18.90 -3.77 23.03
CA GLN A 145 -19.06 -2.39 23.51
C GLN A 145 -19.64 -1.42 22.47
N THR A 146 -20.27 -1.92 21.41
CA THR A 146 -21.08 -1.12 20.46
C THR A 146 -22.56 -1.44 20.63
#